data_AF-A0A1I7X9P1-F1
#
_entry.id   AF-A0A1I7X9P1-F1
#
_cell.length_a   1.000
_cell.length_b   1.000
_cell.length_c   1.000
_cell.angle_alpha   90.00
_cell.angle_beta   90.00
_cell.angle_gamma   90.00
#
_symmetry.space_group_name_H-M   'P 1'
#
loop_
_entity.id
_entity.type
_entity.pdbx_description
1 polymer ?
#
loop_
_entity_poly.entity_id
_entity_poly.type
_entity_poly.pdbx_seq_one_letter_code
_entity_poly.pdbx_strand_id
1 'polypeptide(L)'
;MLGEPLGWESALQLLIDVLLTSGAMMDFKRGASEYPAQIPVIACNVDLVWMAEKSELPRIGHGIFIHCVETLYEKLTGRRMHYEAVLGKPTEISYLHAAHVVQRHAHQMGLNAIKTLYVIGDNPMSDVLGSKLFDRYLRHGGRGRFDHLDLDLLEESDPPEVRTRHVVDRCISVLVETGVYKEGCRMNGTVQPVSMLMESLSAGEQASLQQPDFVENDLFAALRQILTDGHVMLLLAIFIFSYRSSFCHFRESQLYSKLLEDYQPLERPVANSSQPVNVHMGVVLQQIISVVC
;
A
#
# COMPACT_ATOMS: atom_id res chain seq x y z
N MET A 1 3.16 -12.35 3.98
CA MET A 1 2.41 -11.44 3.09
C MET A 1 1.57 -10.53 3.98
N LEU A 2 1.84 -9.23 3.97
CA LEU A 2 0.90 -8.22 4.46
C LEU A 2 -0.15 -8.06 3.36
N GLY A 3 -1.26 -8.79 3.46
CA GLY A 3 -2.34 -8.84 2.46
C GLY A 3 -3.69 -9.03 3.14
N GLU A 4 -4.79 -8.96 2.40
CA GLU A 4 -6.11 -9.22 2.96
C GLU A 4 -6.18 -10.64 3.53
N PRO A 5 -6.68 -10.81 4.78
CA PRO A 5 -6.84 -12.14 5.33
C PRO A 5 -7.92 -12.91 4.55
N LEU A 6 -7.80 -14.23 4.50
CA LEU A 6 -8.91 -15.11 4.12
C LEU A 6 -9.83 -15.32 5.33
N GLY A 7 -11.12 -15.55 5.09
CA GLY A 7 -12.10 -15.74 6.17
C GLY A 7 -12.27 -14.46 7.00
N TRP A 8 -12.76 -13.39 6.34
CA TRP A 8 -12.90 -12.06 6.96
C TRP A 8 -13.68 -12.11 8.26
N GLU A 9 -14.72 -12.93 8.38
CA GLU A 9 -15.49 -13.09 9.61
C GLU A 9 -14.60 -13.52 10.80
N SER A 10 -13.70 -14.48 10.56
CA SER A 10 -12.80 -15.00 11.58
C SER A 10 -11.70 -13.98 11.90
N ALA A 11 -11.13 -13.35 10.87
CA ALA A 11 -10.08 -12.35 11.03
C ALA A 11 -10.59 -11.08 11.74
N LEU A 12 -11.78 -10.61 11.38
CA LEU A 12 -12.44 -9.47 12.04
C LEU A 12 -12.72 -9.79 13.50
N GLN A 13 -13.29 -10.96 13.80
CA GLN A 13 -13.54 -11.37 15.18
C GLN A 13 -12.26 -11.35 16.03
N LEU A 14 -11.19 -11.98 15.53
CA LEU A 14 -9.90 -12.04 16.23
C LEU A 14 -9.28 -10.65 16.43
N LEU A 15 -9.27 -9.80 15.41
CA LEU A 15 -8.72 -8.45 15.53
C LEU A 15 -9.51 -7.62 16.54
N ILE A 16 -10.84 -7.70 16.50
CA ILE A 16 -11.69 -6.98 17.45
C ILE A 16 -11.45 -7.50 18.87
N ASP A 17 -11.40 -8.81 19.09
CA ASP A 17 -11.11 -9.37 20.41
C ASP A 17 -9.74 -8.89 20.94
N VAL A 18 -8.71 -8.86 20.10
CA VAL A 18 -7.40 -8.32 20.47
C VAL A 18 -7.49 -6.83 20.83
N LEU A 19 -8.20 -6.02 20.05
CA LEU A 19 -8.33 -4.58 20.28
C LEU A 19 -9.14 -4.26 21.56
N LEU A 20 -10.21 -5.01 21.82
CA LEU A 20 -11.07 -4.83 22.99
C LEU A 20 -10.41 -5.29 24.29
N THR A 21 -9.43 -6.20 24.21
CA THR A 21 -8.74 -6.78 25.36
C THR A 21 -7.33 -6.20 25.56
N SER A 22 -6.92 -5.24 24.73
CA SER A 22 -5.53 -4.77 24.63
C SER A 22 -4.52 -5.91 24.51
N GLY A 23 -4.87 -6.95 23.77
CA GLY A 23 -4.07 -8.17 23.59
C GLY A 23 -4.18 -9.20 24.73
N ALA A 24 -4.84 -8.89 25.84
CA ALA A 24 -4.99 -9.78 27.00
C ALA A 24 -6.26 -10.67 26.91
N MET A 25 -6.43 -11.38 25.79
CA MET A 25 -7.65 -12.17 25.52
C MET A 25 -7.96 -13.23 26.58
N MET A 26 -6.94 -13.84 27.18
CA MET A 26 -7.09 -14.90 28.18
C MET A 26 -7.54 -14.38 29.55
N ASP A 27 -7.23 -13.12 29.86
CA ASP A 27 -7.48 -12.50 31.16
C ASP A 27 -8.75 -11.61 31.16
N PHE A 28 -9.36 -11.42 29.98
CA PHE A 28 -10.50 -10.54 29.84
C PHE A 28 -11.76 -11.10 30.52
N LYS A 29 -12.31 -10.32 31.45
CA LYS A 29 -13.56 -10.65 32.15
C LYS A 29 -14.73 -9.87 31.55
N ARG A 30 -15.78 -10.60 31.18
CA ARG A 30 -17.04 -10.03 30.70
C ARG A 30 -17.62 -9.05 31.73
N GLY A 31 -18.10 -7.89 31.27
CA GLY A 31 -18.74 -6.88 32.13
C GLY A 31 -17.82 -5.76 32.61
N ALA A 32 -16.65 -5.57 31.99
CA ALA A 32 -15.85 -4.37 32.21
C ALA A 32 -16.69 -3.11 31.89
N SER A 33 -16.71 -2.14 32.81
CA SER A 33 -17.44 -0.87 32.63
C SER A 33 -16.79 0.02 31.58
N GLU A 34 -15.52 -0.20 31.28
CA GLU A 34 -14.74 0.56 30.31
C GLU A 34 -13.77 -0.35 29.53
N TYR A 35 -13.59 -0.05 28.25
CA TYR A 35 -12.57 -0.70 27.42
C TYR A 35 -11.18 -0.13 27.75
N PRO A 36 -10.14 -0.99 27.79
CA PRO A 36 -8.76 -0.57 28.03
C PRO A 36 -8.22 0.31 26.88
N ALA A 37 -7.02 0.87 27.07
CA ALA A 37 -6.34 1.66 26.05
C ALA A 37 -6.04 0.81 24.82
N GLN A 38 -6.31 1.34 23.62
CA GLN A 38 -6.08 0.62 22.38
C GLN A 38 -4.58 0.27 22.24
N ILE A 39 -4.29 -0.95 21.81
CA ILE A 39 -2.93 -1.30 21.39
C ILE A 39 -2.55 -0.54 20.11
N PRO A 40 -1.23 -0.35 19.86
CA PRO A 40 -0.76 0.23 18.60
C PRO A 40 -1.24 -0.59 17.39
N VAL A 41 -1.80 0.08 16.39
CA VAL A 41 -2.23 -0.53 15.13
C VAL A 41 -1.53 0.14 13.96
N ILE A 42 -0.94 -0.66 13.08
CA ILE A 42 -0.31 -0.19 11.85
C ILE A 42 -1.13 -0.66 10.66
N ALA A 43 -1.57 0.26 9.81
CA ALA A 43 -2.16 -0.06 8.51
C ALA A 43 -1.06 -0.08 7.45
N CYS A 44 -1.10 -1.02 6.51
CA CYS A 44 -0.05 -1.18 5.48
C CYS A 44 -0.53 -0.99 4.03
N ASN A 45 -1.84 -1.01 3.83
CA ASN A 45 -2.47 -0.73 2.55
C ASN A 45 -3.87 -0.20 2.82
N VAL A 46 -4.16 1.00 2.33
CA VAL A 46 -5.44 1.70 2.55
C VAL A 46 -6.32 1.75 1.30
N ASP A 47 -5.91 1.07 0.22
CA ASP A 47 -6.64 1.06 -1.04
C ASP A 47 -7.96 0.27 -0.89
N LEU A 48 -9.09 0.94 -1.11
CA LEU A 48 -10.40 0.29 -1.07
C LEU A 48 -10.60 -0.71 -2.20
N VAL A 49 -10.09 -0.38 -3.38
CA VAL A 49 -10.24 -1.19 -4.58
C VAL A 49 -8.95 -1.21 -5.39
N TRP A 50 -8.78 -2.28 -6.14
CA TRP A 50 -7.69 -2.47 -7.09
C TRP A 50 -8.22 -3.09 -8.38
N MET A 51 -7.56 -2.85 -9.50
CA MET A 51 -7.98 -3.43 -10.78
C MET A 51 -7.34 -4.81 -11.00
N ALA A 52 -8.19 -5.84 -11.11
CA ALA A 52 -7.74 -7.20 -11.40
C ALA A 52 -7.63 -7.47 -12.91
N GLU A 53 -6.58 -8.19 -13.33
CA GLU A 53 -6.24 -8.41 -14.76
C GLU A 53 -7.38 -8.98 -15.62
N LYS A 54 -8.28 -9.77 -15.03
CA LYS A 54 -9.37 -10.46 -15.76
C LYS A 54 -10.76 -10.00 -15.33
N SER A 55 -10.91 -8.76 -14.89
CA SER A 55 -12.23 -8.22 -14.57
C SER A 55 -12.51 -6.88 -15.20
N GLU A 56 -13.77 -6.64 -15.55
CA GLU A 56 -14.30 -5.34 -15.95
C GLU A 56 -14.64 -4.42 -14.75
N LEU A 57 -14.58 -4.95 -13.52
CA LEU A 57 -14.91 -4.23 -12.30
C LEU A 57 -13.73 -4.33 -11.33
N PRO A 58 -13.28 -3.19 -10.75
CA PRO A 58 -12.35 -3.20 -9.63
C PRO A 58 -12.78 -4.15 -8.51
N ARG A 59 -11.81 -4.81 -7.90
CA ARG A 59 -11.97 -5.75 -6.79
C ARG A 59 -11.76 -5.03 -5.47
N ILE A 60 -12.46 -5.50 -4.45
CA ILE A 60 -12.25 -5.06 -3.07
C ILE A 60 -10.80 -5.35 -2.67
N GLY A 61 -10.13 -4.32 -2.16
CA GLY A 61 -8.79 -4.40 -1.57
C GLY A 61 -8.82 -4.28 -0.05
N HIS A 62 -7.61 -4.24 0.53
CA HIS A 62 -7.36 -4.23 1.96
C HIS A 62 -8.01 -3.06 2.70
N GLY A 63 -8.18 -1.91 2.04
CA GLY A 63 -8.84 -0.77 2.65
C GLY A 63 -10.27 -1.07 3.10
N ILE A 64 -11.02 -1.92 2.38
CA ILE A 64 -12.37 -2.30 2.83
C ILE A 64 -12.32 -3.21 4.06
N PHE A 65 -11.32 -4.10 4.15
CA PHE A 65 -11.12 -4.90 5.36
C PHE A 65 -10.81 -4.00 6.56
N ILE A 66 -9.91 -3.03 6.39
CA ILE A 66 -9.61 -2.02 7.39
C ILE A 66 -10.88 -1.25 7.79
N HIS A 67 -11.67 -0.81 6.82
CA HIS A 67 -12.92 -0.09 7.06
C HIS A 67 -13.93 -0.91 7.89
N CYS A 68 -14.01 -2.22 7.66
CA CYS A 68 -14.81 -3.11 8.49
C CYS A 68 -14.30 -3.17 9.93
N VAL A 69 -12.97 -3.24 10.16
CA VAL A 69 -12.38 -3.21 11.50
C VAL A 69 -12.67 -1.88 12.20
N GLU A 70 -12.46 -0.75 11.52
CA GLU A 70 -12.75 0.61 12.02
C GLU A 70 -14.21 0.69 12.50
N THR A 71 -15.14 0.28 11.62
CA THR A 71 -16.58 0.35 11.88
C THR A 71 -17.01 -0.53 13.03
N LEU A 72 -16.48 -1.76 13.11
CA LEU A 72 -16.80 -2.69 14.20
C LEU A 72 -16.26 -2.16 15.53
N TYR A 73 -15.01 -1.69 15.56
CA TYR A 73 -14.39 -1.14 16.76
C TYR A 73 -15.20 0.06 17.29
N GLU A 74 -15.56 1.01 16.41
CA GLU A 74 -16.35 2.18 16.79
C GLU A 74 -17.74 1.82 17.30
N LYS A 75 -18.44 0.90 16.62
CA LYS A 75 -19.77 0.45 17.05
C LYS A 75 -19.76 -0.28 18.40
N LEU A 76 -18.70 -1.02 18.71
CA LEU A 76 -18.60 -1.79 19.95
C LEU A 76 -18.10 -0.94 21.13
N THR A 77 -17.21 0.01 20.89
CA THR A 77 -16.57 0.79 21.96
C THR A 77 -17.12 2.20 22.13
N GLY A 78 -17.79 2.74 21.10
CA GLY A 78 -18.13 4.16 20.99
C GLY A 78 -16.91 5.07 20.76
N ARG A 79 -15.73 4.51 20.47
CA ARG A 79 -14.47 5.23 20.26
C ARG A 79 -13.97 5.00 18.84
N ARG A 80 -13.47 6.04 18.19
CA ARG A 80 -12.80 5.87 16.88
C ARG A 80 -11.50 5.10 17.07
N MET A 81 -11.17 4.25 16.10
CA MET A 81 -9.91 3.51 16.09
C MET A 81 -8.76 4.46 15.75
N HIS A 82 -7.63 4.30 16.43
CA HIS A 82 -6.42 5.09 16.19
C HIS A 82 -5.34 4.23 15.51
N TYR A 83 -4.62 4.81 14.54
CA TYR A 83 -3.46 4.18 13.94
C TYR A 83 -2.20 4.77 14.55
N GLU A 84 -1.26 3.91 14.91
CA GLU A 84 0.11 4.31 15.28
C GLU A 84 0.87 4.78 14.03
N ALA A 85 0.66 4.09 12.91
CA ALA A 85 1.21 4.46 11.62
C ALA A 85 0.34 3.93 10.47
N VAL A 86 0.36 4.65 9.36
CA VAL A 86 -0.17 4.18 8.09
C VAL A 86 0.98 4.10 7.09
N LEU A 87 1.12 2.95 6.46
CA LEU A 87 2.13 2.67 5.46
C LEU A 87 1.44 2.35 4.14
N GLY A 88 2.20 2.39 3.06
CA GLY A 88 1.66 2.30 1.70
C GLY A 88 1.18 3.66 1.20
N LYS A 89 0.80 3.70 -0.07
CA LYS A 89 0.21 4.90 -0.68
C LYS A 89 -1.09 5.27 0.08
N PRO A 90 -1.41 6.56 0.26
CA PRO A 90 -0.75 7.74 -0.30
C PRO A 90 0.30 8.38 0.64
N THR A 91 0.83 7.66 1.63
CA THR A 91 1.71 8.27 2.65
C THR A 91 3.05 8.75 2.10
N GLU A 92 3.53 9.93 2.51
CA GLU A 92 4.80 10.48 2.00
C GLU A 92 6.02 9.62 2.37
N ILE A 93 5.97 8.91 3.52
CA ILE A 93 7.03 7.98 3.93
C ILE A 93 7.23 6.87 2.90
N SER A 94 6.15 6.36 2.30
CA SER A 94 6.22 5.32 1.29
C SER A 94 6.87 5.83 0.00
N TYR A 95 6.57 7.07 -0.38
CA TYR A 95 7.19 7.71 -1.54
C TYR A 95 8.65 8.09 -1.29
N LEU A 96 9.00 8.52 -0.07
CA LEU A 96 10.39 8.78 0.30
C LEU A 96 11.23 7.51 0.20
N HIS A 97 10.74 6.40 0.75
CA HIS A 97 11.40 5.10 0.63
C HIS A 97 11.54 4.68 -0.84
N ALA A 98 10.47 4.80 -1.64
CA ALA A 98 10.53 4.50 -3.07
C ALA A 98 11.58 5.34 -3.81
N ALA A 99 11.66 6.63 -3.48
CA ALA A 99 12.66 7.53 -4.05
C ALA A 99 14.09 7.15 -3.63
N HIS A 100 14.35 6.76 -2.37
CA HIS A 100 15.66 6.23 -1.95
C HIS A 100 16.05 4.98 -2.76
N VAL A 101 15.11 4.05 -2.98
CA VAL A 101 15.34 2.84 -3.80
C VAL A 101 15.71 3.22 -5.23
N VAL A 102 14.99 4.16 -5.85
CA VAL A 102 15.28 4.66 -7.21
C VAL A 102 16.68 5.28 -7.28
N GLN A 103 17.07 6.10 -6.30
CA GLN A 103 18.40 6.72 -6.27
C GLN A 103 19.51 5.67 -6.15
N ARG A 104 19.35 4.69 -5.26
CA ARG A 104 20.32 3.59 -5.10
C ARG A 104 20.46 2.80 -6.39
N HIS A 105 19.36 2.54 -7.09
CA HIS A 105 19.38 1.83 -8.35
C HIS A 105 20.09 2.62 -9.45
N ALA A 106 19.80 3.92 -9.58
CA ALA A 106 20.50 4.81 -10.52
C ALA A 106 22.01 4.82 -10.26
N HIS A 107 22.41 4.93 -8.99
CA HIS A 107 23.82 4.88 -8.60
C HIS A 107 24.48 3.54 -8.97
N GLN A 108 23.83 2.41 -8.69
CA GLN A 108 24.33 1.07 -9.07
C GLN A 108 24.51 0.89 -10.58
N MET A 109 23.73 1.63 -11.38
CA MET A 109 23.85 1.64 -12.84
C MET A 109 24.89 2.65 -13.36
N GLY A 110 25.57 3.39 -12.48
CA GLY A 110 26.52 4.44 -12.84
C GLY A 110 25.86 5.68 -13.44
N LEU A 111 24.60 5.94 -13.08
CA LEU A 111 23.80 7.04 -13.61
C LEU A 111 23.80 8.22 -12.64
N ASN A 112 23.57 9.41 -13.20
CA ASN A 112 23.46 10.63 -12.39
C ASN A 112 22.25 10.54 -11.45
N ALA A 113 22.34 11.27 -10.34
CA ALA A 113 21.27 11.33 -9.36
C ALA A 113 19.95 11.81 -9.99
N ILE A 114 18.84 11.15 -9.65
CA ILE A 114 17.54 11.34 -10.27
C ILE A 114 16.87 12.59 -9.71
N LYS A 115 16.59 13.57 -10.56
CA LYS A 115 15.97 14.84 -10.14
C LYS A 115 14.46 14.87 -10.25
N THR A 116 13.89 14.05 -11.13
CA THR A 116 12.46 14.05 -11.41
C THR A 116 11.93 12.63 -11.32
N LEU A 117 10.89 12.44 -10.51
CA LEU A 117 10.16 11.18 -10.40
C LEU A 117 8.82 11.30 -11.12
N TYR A 118 8.49 10.32 -11.95
CA TYR A 118 7.17 10.17 -12.55
C TYR A 118 6.45 9.02 -11.85
N VAL A 119 5.26 9.30 -11.31
CA VAL A 119 4.40 8.34 -10.64
C VAL A 119 3.23 8.07 -11.58
N ILE A 120 3.27 6.92 -12.24
CA ILE A 120 2.22 6.47 -13.15
C ILE A 120 1.34 5.49 -12.39
N GLY A 121 0.05 5.80 -12.26
CA GLY A 121 -0.89 4.96 -11.51
C GLY A 121 -2.33 5.17 -11.94
N ASP A 122 -3.21 4.33 -11.45
CA ASP A 122 -4.62 4.23 -11.86
C ASP A 122 -5.59 4.64 -10.75
N ASN A 123 -5.12 4.97 -9.55
CA ASN A 123 -5.98 5.33 -8.43
C ASN A 123 -5.73 6.76 -7.94
N PRO A 124 -6.67 7.70 -8.14
CA PRO A 124 -6.53 9.09 -7.71
C PRO A 124 -6.31 9.26 -6.21
N MET A 125 -6.96 8.44 -5.39
CA MET A 125 -6.87 8.53 -3.92
C MET A 125 -5.65 7.81 -3.34
N SER A 126 -4.82 7.20 -4.20
CA SER A 126 -3.63 6.45 -3.81
C SER A 126 -2.39 6.99 -4.53
N ASP A 127 -2.32 6.78 -5.85
CA ASP A 127 -1.17 7.15 -6.68
C ASP A 127 -1.05 8.66 -6.88
N VAL A 128 -2.14 9.32 -7.26
CA VAL A 128 -2.14 10.76 -7.55
C VAL A 128 -1.99 11.53 -6.26
N LEU A 129 -2.83 11.25 -5.27
CA LEU A 129 -2.76 11.87 -3.95
C LEU A 129 -1.37 11.70 -3.33
N GLY A 130 -0.82 10.48 -3.33
CA GLY A 130 0.50 10.23 -2.77
C GLY A 130 1.63 10.94 -3.52
N SER A 131 1.57 10.95 -4.84
CA SER A 131 2.52 11.71 -5.67
C SER A 131 2.49 13.21 -5.36
N LYS A 132 1.28 13.80 -5.25
CA LYS A 132 1.12 15.23 -4.96
C LYS A 132 1.51 15.61 -3.53
N LEU A 133 1.20 14.75 -2.55
CA LEU A 133 1.67 14.92 -1.17
C LEU A 133 3.20 14.89 -1.11
N PHE A 134 3.84 13.97 -1.82
CA PHE A 134 5.28 13.88 -1.88
C PHE A 134 5.93 15.07 -2.64
N ASP A 135 5.38 15.48 -3.78
CA ASP A 135 5.82 16.67 -4.52
C ASP A 135 5.74 17.94 -3.65
N ARG A 136 4.67 18.06 -2.86
CA ARG A 136 4.51 19.13 -1.86
C ARG A 136 5.56 19.01 -0.76
N TYR A 137 5.80 17.81 -0.23
CA TYR A 137 6.85 17.56 0.78
C TYR A 137 8.23 18.02 0.30
N LEU A 138 8.60 17.72 -0.95
CA LEU A 138 9.86 18.14 -1.56
C LEU A 138 9.98 19.68 -1.60
N ARG A 139 8.89 20.40 -1.92
CA ARG A 139 8.90 21.88 -2.00
C ARG A 139 8.87 22.60 -0.65
N HIS A 140 8.29 21.98 0.38
CA HIS A 140 7.99 22.65 1.66
C HIS A 140 8.82 22.15 2.85
N GLY A 141 9.93 21.46 2.60
CA GLY A 141 11.01 21.30 3.59
C GLY A 141 10.74 20.30 4.72
N GLY A 142 10.24 19.10 4.41
CA GLY A 142 10.46 17.95 5.30
C GLY A 142 9.28 17.49 6.16
N ARG A 143 8.16 18.23 6.22
CA ARG A 143 6.99 17.83 7.03
C ARG A 143 5.91 17.17 6.19
N GLY A 144 5.70 15.88 6.41
CA GLY A 144 4.58 15.13 5.86
C GLY A 144 3.23 15.73 6.30
N ARG A 145 2.25 15.69 5.42
CA ARG A 145 0.86 16.05 5.71
C ARG A 145 0.04 14.86 6.15
N PHE A 146 0.37 13.65 5.69
CA PHE A 146 -0.44 12.47 6.00
C PHE A 146 -0.31 12.08 7.48
N ASP A 147 0.90 11.78 7.94
CA ASP A 147 1.14 11.36 9.33
C ASP A 147 1.86 12.42 10.19
N HIS A 148 2.13 13.60 9.63
CA HIS A 148 2.93 14.66 10.29
C HIS A 148 4.33 14.23 10.75
N LEU A 149 4.84 13.11 10.24
CA LEU A 149 6.19 12.65 10.52
C LEU A 149 7.23 13.64 9.97
N ASP A 150 8.27 13.85 10.76
CA ASP A 150 9.51 14.46 10.30
C ASP A 150 10.29 13.40 9.53
N LEU A 151 10.16 13.43 8.21
CA LEU A 151 10.77 12.42 7.37
C LEU A 151 12.29 12.58 7.28
N ASP A 152 12.86 13.73 7.67
CA ASP A 152 14.31 13.93 7.71
C ASP A 152 14.96 12.98 8.73
N LEU A 153 14.29 12.67 9.84
CA LEU A 153 14.76 11.72 10.86
C LEU A 153 14.84 10.28 10.34
N LEU A 154 13.97 9.93 9.39
CA LEU A 154 13.94 8.59 8.79
C LEU A 154 15.03 8.41 7.73
N GLU A 155 15.47 9.50 7.09
CA GLU A 155 16.60 9.47 6.15
C GLU A 155 17.94 9.17 6.85
N GLU A 156 18.05 9.34 8.18
CA GLU A 156 19.30 9.13 8.92
C GLU A 156 19.64 7.65 9.16
N SER A 157 18.66 6.75 9.08
CA SER A 157 18.83 5.34 9.48
C SER A 157 19.46 4.45 8.39
N ASP A 158 19.32 4.81 7.11
CA ASP A 158 19.95 4.12 5.95
C ASP A 158 20.13 5.14 4.80
N PRO A 159 21.04 6.11 4.97
CA PRO A 159 21.14 7.24 4.06
C PRO A 159 21.60 6.74 2.68
N PRO A 160 20.89 7.07 1.58
CA PRO A 160 21.54 7.02 0.28
C PRO A 160 22.76 7.96 0.32
N GLU A 161 23.76 7.72 -0.52
CA GLU A 161 24.93 8.62 -0.63
C GLU A 161 24.54 10.09 -0.81
N VAL A 162 23.33 10.35 -1.35
CA VAL A 162 22.73 11.67 -1.41
C VAL A 162 21.32 11.65 -0.82
N ARG A 163 21.00 12.64 0.02
CA ARG A 163 19.65 12.80 0.62
C ARG A 163 18.62 13.02 -0.48
N THR A 164 17.59 12.17 -0.55
CA THR A 164 16.59 12.20 -1.63
C THR A 164 15.96 13.58 -1.76
N ARG A 165 15.58 14.20 -0.65
CA ARG A 165 14.97 15.55 -0.63
C ARG A 165 15.91 16.66 -1.13
N HIS A 166 17.22 16.42 -1.18
CA HIS A 166 18.21 17.40 -1.68
C HIS A 166 18.55 17.18 -3.15
N VAL A 167 18.06 16.09 -3.75
CA VAL A 167 18.32 15.72 -5.15
C VAL A 167 17.06 15.76 -5.99
N VAL A 168 15.97 15.21 -5.47
CA VAL A 168 14.70 15.13 -6.19
C VAL A 168 14.00 16.49 -6.10
N ASP A 169 13.93 17.16 -7.24
CA ASP A 169 13.31 18.49 -7.39
C ASP A 169 11.79 18.40 -7.55
N ARG A 170 11.31 17.31 -8.17
CA ARG A 170 9.93 17.17 -8.63
C ARG A 170 9.44 15.74 -8.52
N CYS A 171 8.19 15.60 -8.09
CA CYS A 171 7.39 14.40 -8.31
C CYS A 171 6.22 14.79 -9.24
N ILE A 172 6.03 14.04 -10.33
CA ILE A 172 5.05 14.29 -11.39
C ILE A 172 4.07 13.12 -11.39
N SER A 173 2.80 13.43 -11.22
CA SER A 173 1.70 12.47 -11.17
C SER A 173 1.08 12.27 -12.56
N VAL A 174 1.02 11.03 -13.01
CA VAL A 174 0.40 10.61 -14.26
C VAL A 174 -0.70 9.61 -13.94
N LEU A 175 -1.93 9.94 -14.31
CA LEU A 175 -3.08 9.05 -14.13
C LEU A 175 -3.34 8.27 -15.42
N VAL A 176 -3.51 6.95 -15.33
CA VAL A 176 -3.88 6.11 -16.47
C VAL A 176 -5.28 5.52 -16.33
N GLU A 177 -5.96 5.32 -17.46
CA GLU A 177 -7.36 4.84 -17.51
C GLU A 177 -7.50 3.31 -17.68
N THR A 178 -6.40 2.56 -17.55
CA THR A 178 -6.40 1.09 -17.68
C THR A 178 -6.82 0.35 -16.41
N GLY A 179 -7.15 1.06 -15.34
CA GLY A 179 -7.25 0.51 -13.99
C GLY A 179 -8.51 0.89 -13.21
N VAL A 180 -8.34 1.22 -11.93
CA VAL A 180 -9.40 1.66 -11.02
C VAL A 180 -10.10 2.91 -11.54
N TYR A 181 -9.31 3.87 -12.03
CA TYR A 181 -9.83 5.07 -12.66
C TYR A 181 -10.22 4.83 -14.11
N LYS A 182 -11.37 5.39 -14.45
CA LYS A 182 -11.83 5.61 -15.81
C LYS A 182 -12.73 6.83 -15.82
N GLU A 183 -12.59 7.71 -16.80
CA GLU A 183 -13.43 8.90 -16.90
C GLU A 183 -14.93 8.54 -16.80
N GLY A 184 -15.66 9.27 -15.95
CA GLY A 184 -17.09 9.03 -15.69
C GLY A 184 -17.40 7.92 -14.67
N CYS A 185 -16.41 7.09 -14.27
CA CYS A 185 -16.57 6.14 -13.19
C CYS A 185 -16.39 6.82 -11.82
N ARG A 186 -17.32 6.62 -10.88
CA ARG A 186 -17.23 7.13 -9.50
C ARG A 186 -17.09 5.98 -8.52
N MET A 187 -15.87 5.49 -8.33
CA MET A 187 -15.52 4.61 -7.21
C MET A 187 -14.54 5.34 -6.31
N ASN A 188 -15.09 6.24 -5.49
CA ASN A 188 -14.34 7.29 -4.78
C ASN A 188 -14.43 7.16 -3.25
N GLY A 189 -14.64 5.95 -2.73
CA GLY A 189 -14.59 5.75 -1.28
C GLY A 189 -13.17 5.95 -0.76
N THR A 190 -13.04 6.34 0.51
CA THR A 190 -11.76 6.34 1.22
C THR A 190 -11.92 5.72 2.60
N VAL A 191 -10.82 5.17 3.14
CA VAL A 191 -10.76 4.72 4.54
C VAL A 191 -10.53 5.89 5.49
N GLN A 192 -10.71 5.66 6.80
CA GLN A 192 -10.65 6.71 7.82
C GLN A 192 -9.34 7.54 7.77
N PRO A 193 -8.12 6.95 7.65
CA PRO A 193 -6.89 7.76 7.56
C PRO A 193 -6.89 8.78 6.43
N VAL A 194 -7.31 8.35 5.24
CA VAL A 194 -7.33 9.21 4.05
C VAL A 194 -8.45 10.25 4.16
N SER A 195 -9.62 9.87 4.69
CA SER A 195 -10.73 10.80 4.88
C SER A 195 -10.38 11.89 5.90
N MET A 196 -9.74 11.53 7.03
CA MET A 196 -9.30 12.48 8.04
C MET A 196 -8.27 13.47 7.49
N LEU A 197 -7.33 12.99 6.65
CA LEU A 197 -6.44 13.89 5.94
C LEU A 197 -7.24 14.86 5.07
N MET A 198 -8.15 14.38 4.22
CA MET A 198 -8.94 15.23 3.32
C MET A 198 -9.76 16.28 4.09
N GLU A 199 -10.42 15.88 5.18
CA GLU A 199 -11.22 16.75 6.06
C GLU A 199 -10.40 17.86 6.71
N SER A 200 -9.10 17.64 6.94
CA SER A 200 -8.19 18.63 7.52
C SER A 200 -7.75 19.72 6.53
N LEU A 201 -8.02 19.53 5.23
CA LEU A 201 -7.53 20.37 4.14
C LEU A 201 -8.62 21.31 3.62
N SER A 202 -8.21 22.49 3.14
CA SER A 202 -9.12 23.40 2.45
C SER A 202 -9.62 22.81 1.13
N ALA A 203 -10.78 23.27 0.64
CA ALA A 203 -11.33 22.80 -0.64
C ALA A 203 -10.36 23.01 -1.82
N GLY A 204 -9.56 24.09 -1.79
CA GLY A 204 -8.52 24.35 -2.79
C GLY A 204 -7.36 23.35 -2.70
N GLU A 205 -6.91 23.00 -1.50
CA GLU A 205 -5.89 21.97 -1.30
C GLU A 205 -6.39 20.58 -1.73
N GLN A 206 -7.63 20.22 -1.39
CA GLN A 206 -8.24 18.95 -1.81
C GLN A 206 -8.27 18.83 -3.34
N ALA A 207 -8.74 19.88 -4.03
CA ALA A 207 -8.78 19.91 -5.49
C ALA A 207 -7.37 19.79 -6.10
N SER A 208 -6.39 20.51 -5.55
CA SER A 208 -5.01 20.49 -6.03
C SER A 208 -4.32 19.14 -5.82
N LEU A 209 -4.59 18.44 -4.73
CA LEU A 209 -3.95 17.16 -4.42
C LEU A 209 -4.55 15.98 -5.20
N GLN A 210 -5.80 16.10 -5.64
CA GLN A 210 -6.48 15.07 -6.43
C GLN A 210 -6.30 15.27 -7.95
N GLN A 211 -5.77 16.41 -8.37
CA GLN A 211 -5.55 16.71 -9.79
C GLN A 211 -4.19 16.15 -10.25
N PRO A 212 -4.13 15.17 -11.16
CA PRO A 212 -2.85 14.70 -11.73
C PRO A 212 -2.18 15.80 -12.58
N ASP A 213 -0.87 15.68 -12.85
CA ASP A 213 -0.19 16.61 -13.78
C ASP A 213 -0.68 16.40 -15.21
N PHE A 214 -0.96 15.15 -15.61
CA PHE A 214 -1.68 14.81 -16.84
C PHE A 214 -2.31 13.41 -16.75
N VAL A 215 -3.23 13.13 -17.67
CA VAL A 215 -3.99 11.87 -17.77
C VAL A 215 -3.72 11.23 -19.12
N GLU A 216 -3.50 9.93 -19.14
CA GLU A 216 -3.23 9.17 -20.35
C GLU A 216 -4.06 7.89 -20.44
N ASN A 217 -4.31 7.42 -21.66
CA ASN A 217 -5.18 6.26 -21.87
C ASN A 217 -4.59 4.98 -21.28
N ASP A 218 -3.27 4.82 -21.40
CA ASP A 218 -2.55 3.63 -20.95
C ASP A 218 -1.09 3.97 -20.60
N LEU A 219 -0.38 2.98 -20.06
CA LEU A 219 1.03 3.09 -19.69
C LEU A 219 1.91 3.47 -20.89
N PHE A 220 1.61 2.97 -22.10
CA PHE A 220 2.44 3.23 -23.26
C PHE A 220 2.30 4.67 -23.75
N ALA A 221 1.09 5.23 -23.73
CA ALA A 221 0.82 6.63 -24.01
C ALA A 221 1.51 7.54 -22.98
N ALA A 222 1.38 7.21 -21.68
CA ALA A 222 2.10 7.90 -20.59
C ALA A 222 3.61 7.93 -20.82
N LEU A 223 4.22 6.76 -21.09
CA LEU A 223 5.67 6.69 -21.34
C LEU A 223 6.06 7.47 -22.60
N ARG A 224 5.26 7.43 -23.67
CA ARG A 224 5.52 8.20 -24.88
C ARG A 224 5.49 9.71 -24.60
N GLN A 225 4.50 10.20 -23.86
CA GLN A 225 4.41 11.60 -23.50
C GLN A 225 5.61 12.03 -22.67
N ILE A 226 5.96 11.28 -21.63
CA ILE A 226 7.13 11.55 -20.77
C ILE A 226 8.43 11.66 -21.59
N LEU A 227 8.61 10.76 -22.58
CA LEU A 227 9.77 10.77 -23.47
C LEU A 227 9.76 11.90 -24.50
N THR A 228 8.60 12.46 -24.82
CA THR A 228 8.45 13.55 -25.81
C THR A 228 8.62 14.91 -25.15
N ASP A 229 8.14 15.08 -23.92
CA ASP A 229 8.22 16.32 -23.14
C ASP A 229 9.63 16.58 -22.57
N GLY A 230 10.52 15.58 -22.56
CA GLY A 230 11.89 15.70 -22.07
C GLY A 230 12.93 15.14 -23.03
N HIS A 231 13.98 15.90 -23.34
CA HIS A 231 15.24 15.39 -23.91
C HIS A 231 16.00 14.52 -22.89
N VAL A 232 15.42 13.41 -22.41
CA VAL A 232 15.97 12.62 -21.29
C VAL A 232 15.86 11.11 -21.58
N MET A 233 17.00 10.40 -21.46
CA MET A 233 17.02 8.93 -21.36
C MET A 233 16.26 8.50 -20.11
N LEU A 234 15.12 7.84 -20.30
CA LEU A 234 14.33 7.29 -19.20
C LEU A 234 15.01 6.04 -18.64
N LEU A 235 15.36 6.09 -17.35
CA LEU A 235 15.47 4.89 -16.54
C LEU A 235 14.07 4.43 -16.17
N LEU A 236 13.58 3.46 -16.92
CA LEU A 236 12.40 2.69 -16.56
C LEU A 236 12.73 1.82 -15.34
N ALA A 237 12.63 2.40 -14.14
CA ALA A 237 12.40 1.61 -12.93
C ALA A 237 10.94 1.17 -12.93
N ILE A 238 10.60 0.27 -13.85
CA ILE A 238 9.34 -0.46 -13.74
C ILE A 238 9.49 -1.27 -12.46
N PHE A 239 8.55 -1.14 -11.52
CA PHE A 239 8.31 -2.16 -10.49
C PHE A 239 7.70 -3.42 -11.15
N ILE A 240 8.32 -3.90 -12.22
CA ILE A 240 8.26 -5.30 -12.61
C ILE A 240 9.48 -5.90 -11.92
N PHE A 241 9.23 -6.84 -11.03
CA PHE A 241 10.19 -7.87 -10.62
C PHE A 241 10.69 -8.59 -11.90
N SER A 242 11.60 -7.99 -12.65
CA SER A 242 12.27 -8.66 -13.76
C SER A 242 13.54 -9.29 -13.23
N TYR A 243 13.40 -10.56 -12.89
CA TYR A 243 14.30 -11.60 -13.38
C TYR A 243 15.77 -11.19 -13.45
N ARG A 244 16.45 -11.19 -12.30
CA ARG A 244 17.75 -11.84 -12.28
C ARG A 244 17.50 -13.29 -11.91
N SER A 245 17.69 -14.15 -12.91
CA SER A 245 17.82 -15.60 -12.81
C SER A 245 18.68 -15.97 -11.60
N SER A 246 18.03 -16.11 -10.46
CA SER A 246 18.57 -16.75 -9.29
C SER A 246 18.08 -18.18 -9.40
N PHE A 247 19.01 -19.11 -9.56
CA PHE A 247 18.72 -20.53 -9.59
C PHE A 247 18.12 -20.94 -8.23
N CYS A 248 16.79 -20.82 -8.12
CA CYS A 248 15.97 -21.26 -7.02
C CYS A 248 14.56 -21.48 -7.61
N HIS A 249 13.99 -22.67 -7.67
CA HIS A 249 14.52 -24.02 -7.59
C HIS A 249 13.54 -24.83 -8.47
N PHE A 250 14.02 -25.56 -9.47
CA PHE A 250 13.22 -26.47 -10.31
C PHE A 250 12.33 -27.44 -9.49
N ARG A 251 12.65 -27.63 -8.20
CA ARG A 251 11.88 -28.40 -7.22
C ARG A 251 10.68 -27.68 -6.62
N GLU A 252 10.68 -26.35 -6.56
CA GLU A 252 9.58 -25.56 -6.02
C GLU A 252 8.42 -25.49 -7.01
N SER A 253 8.73 -25.32 -8.30
CA SER A 253 7.72 -25.42 -9.36
C SER A 253 7.15 -26.83 -9.50
N GLN A 254 7.97 -27.88 -9.28
CA GLN A 254 7.47 -29.26 -9.21
C GLN A 254 6.63 -29.52 -7.95
N LEU A 255 7.01 -28.96 -6.80
CA LEU A 255 6.23 -29.06 -5.57
C LEU A 255 4.89 -28.33 -5.71
N TYR A 256 4.89 -27.15 -6.30
CA TYR A 256 3.70 -26.36 -6.59
C TYR A 256 2.80 -27.05 -7.62
N SER A 257 3.34 -27.55 -8.73
CA SER A 257 2.59 -28.34 -9.71
C SER A 257 2.03 -29.64 -9.12
N LYS A 258 2.74 -30.29 -8.18
CA LYS A 258 2.30 -31.52 -7.52
C LYS A 258 1.30 -31.27 -6.38
N LEU A 259 1.37 -30.11 -5.73
CA LEU A 259 0.39 -29.66 -4.73
C LEU A 259 -0.91 -29.17 -5.39
N LEU A 260 -0.85 -28.74 -6.65
CA LEU A 260 -1.99 -28.25 -7.42
C LEU A 260 -2.49 -29.23 -8.49
N GLU A 261 -1.90 -30.43 -8.58
CA GLU A 261 -2.23 -31.44 -9.60
C GLU A 261 -3.72 -31.82 -9.55
N ASP A 262 -4.31 -31.80 -8.35
CA ASP A 262 -5.72 -32.10 -8.08
C ASP A 262 -6.52 -30.89 -7.53
N TYR A 263 -5.98 -29.66 -7.58
CA TYR A 263 -6.58 -28.46 -6.97
C TYR A 263 -6.68 -27.30 -7.96
N GLN A 264 -7.88 -27.07 -8.52
CA GLN A 264 -8.18 -25.88 -9.35
C GLN A 264 -8.41 -24.65 -8.44
N PRO A 265 -7.53 -23.63 -8.43
CA PRO A 265 -7.67 -22.47 -7.53
C PRO A 265 -8.83 -21.53 -7.90
N LEU A 266 -9.46 -21.75 -9.05
CA LEU A 266 -10.52 -20.91 -9.62
C LEU A 266 -11.90 -21.61 -9.67
N GLU A 267 -11.99 -22.88 -9.25
CA GLU A 267 -13.26 -23.57 -9.01
C GLU A 267 -13.36 -23.97 -7.54
N ARG A 268 -14.43 -23.57 -6.85
CA ARG A 268 -14.70 -23.99 -5.46
C ARG A 268 -15.37 -25.36 -5.47
N PRO A 269 -14.83 -26.40 -4.81
CA PRO A 269 -15.60 -27.58 -4.48
C PRO A 269 -16.20 -27.40 -3.08
N VAL A 270 -17.52 -27.19 -3.01
CA VAL A 270 -18.30 -27.55 -1.83
C VAL A 270 -18.92 -28.91 -2.11
N ALA A 271 -18.34 -29.98 -1.56
CA ALA A 271 -19.04 -31.21 -1.15
C ALA A 271 -18.05 -32.26 -0.63
N ASN A 272 -17.68 -32.21 0.65
CA ASN A 272 -17.63 -33.43 1.47
C ASN A 272 -17.52 -33.08 2.96
N SER A 273 -18.59 -33.30 3.72
CA SER A 273 -18.71 -33.02 5.15
C SER A 273 -18.36 -34.23 6.04
N SER A 274 -17.53 -35.15 5.56
CA SER A 274 -17.40 -36.48 6.20
C SER A 274 -15.99 -36.84 6.68
N GLN A 275 -14.98 -35.98 6.55
CA GLN A 275 -13.64 -36.26 7.09
C GLN A 275 -13.10 -35.11 7.96
N PRO A 276 -12.44 -35.43 9.09
CA PRO A 276 -11.80 -34.42 9.92
C PRO A 276 -10.62 -33.77 9.16
N VAL A 277 -10.64 -32.44 9.10
CA VAL A 277 -9.54 -31.65 8.53
C VAL A 277 -8.43 -31.57 9.58
N ASN A 278 -7.31 -32.23 9.33
CA ASN A 278 -6.08 -31.98 10.07
C ASN A 278 -5.49 -30.64 9.61
N VAL A 279 -5.69 -29.60 10.41
CA VAL A 279 -5.13 -28.27 10.17
C VAL A 279 -3.68 -28.26 10.67
N HIS A 280 -2.73 -28.33 9.74
CA HIS A 280 -1.35 -27.97 10.01
C HIS A 280 -1.18 -26.47 9.76
N MET A 281 -1.06 -25.68 10.83
CA MET A 281 -0.73 -24.27 10.73
C MET A 281 0.75 -24.11 10.37
N GLY A 282 1.04 -23.83 9.10
CA GLY A 282 2.35 -23.39 8.65
C GLY A 282 2.46 -21.87 8.78
N VAL A 283 3.38 -21.37 9.60
CA VAL A 283 3.77 -19.97 9.61
C VAL A 283 4.66 -19.72 8.40
N VAL A 284 4.15 -19.02 7.39
CA VAL A 284 4.95 -18.61 6.23
C VAL A 284 5.67 -17.31 6.57
N LEU A 285 6.90 -17.44 7.04
CA LEU A 285 7.86 -16.35 7.22
C LEU A 285 8.32 -15.82 5.86
N GLN A 286 7.71 -14.73 5.41
CA GLN A 286 8.20 -13.96 4.26
C GLN A 286 8.02 -12.48 4.52
N GLN A 287 8.95 -11.94 5.32
CA GLN A 287 9.57 -10.61 5.27
C GLN A 287 10.44 -10.48 6.53
N ILE A 288 11.71 -10.86 6.41
CA ILE A 288 12.74 -10.47 7.37
C ILE A 288 13.08 -9.02 7.06
N ILE A 289 12.70 -8.10 7.95
CA ILE A 289 13.50 -6.89 8.15
C ILE A 289 14.77 -7.39 8.83
N SER A 290 15.92 -7.18 8.18
CA SER A 290 17.27 -7.47 8.64
C SER A 290 17.40 -7.92 10.11
N VAL A 291 17.84 -9.16 10.34
CA VAL A 291 18.49 -9.52 11.62
C VAL A 291 19.97 -9.26 11.44
N VAL A 292 20.47 -8.22 12.12
CA VAL A 292 21.90 -7.93 12.21
C VAL A 292 22.55 -9.04 13.04
N CYS A 293 23.66 -9.61 12.55
CA CYS A 293 24.52 -10.51 13.32
C CYS A 293 25.26 -9.76 14.43
#